data_AF-A0A838CII9-F1
#
_entry.id   AF-A0A838CII9-F1
#
_cell.length_a   1.000
_cell.length_b   1.000
_cell.length_c   1.000
_cell.angle_alpha   90.00
_cell.angle_beta   90.00
_cell.angle_gamma   90.00
#
_symmetry.space_group_name_H-M   'P 1'
#
loop_
_entity.id
_entity.type
_entity.pdbx_description
1 polymer ?
#
loop_
_entity_poly.entity_id
_entity_poly.type
_entity_poly.pdbx_seq_one_letter_code
_entity_poly.pdbx_strand_id
1 'polypeptide(L)'
;MTTFTIAAADAASFILAQSPGETPVGPDFGKASPIGLLLLVILGVVVLFIGWSFHRRFSRFKRRQAFAEARGIDPFDEQAVDEAMEQAGLKDQRKKNAF
;
A
#
# COMPACT_ATOMS: atom_id res chain seq x y z
N MET A 1 -19.87 49.59 -4.84
CA MET A 1 -18.64 49.41 -5.66
C MET A 1 -17.92 48.09 -5.40
N THR A 2 -18.13 47.43 -4.26
CA THR A 2 -17.50 46.14 -3.89
C THR A 2 -18.06 44.92 -4.63
N THR A 3 -19.34 44.93 -4.98
CA THR A 3 -19.97 43.79 -5.70
C THR A 3 -19.44 43.66 -7.13
N PHE A 4 -19.20 44.78 -7.82
CA PHE A 4 -18.64 44.78 -9.16
C PHE A 4 -17.19 44.29 -9.20
N THR A 5 -16.39 44.62 -8.17
CA THR A 5 -15.01 44.14 -8.08
C THR A 5 -14.93 42.63 -7.82
N ILE A 6 -15.87 42.09 -7.04
CA ILE A 6 -15.94 40.64 -6.79
C ILE A 6 -16.38 39.90 -8.05
N ALA A 7 -17.42 40.38 -8.75
CA ALA A 7 -17.89 39.77 -9.99
C ALA A 7 -16.82 39.81 -11.10
N ALA A 8 -16.07 40.92 -11.21
CA ALA A 8 -14.98 41.04 -12.16
C ALA A 8 -13.80 40.11 -11.82
N ALA A 9 -13.46 39.95 -10.54
CA ALA A 9 -12.43 39.02 -10.10
C ALA A 9 -12.81 37.57 -10.40
N ASP A 10 -14.07 37.19 -10.14
CA ASP A 10 -14.57 35.84 -10.38
C ASP A 10 -14.60 35.49 -11.88
N ALA A 11 -15.06 36.43 -12.70
CA ALA A 11 -15.00 36.31 -14.16
C ALA A 11 -13.56 36.19 -14.68
N ALA A 12 -12.62 36.96 -14.12
CA ALA A 12 -11.21 36.87 -14.48
C ALA A 12 -10.60 35.51 -14.09
N SER A 13 -10.93 34.98 -12.90
CA SER A 13 -10.49 33.63 -12.50
C SER A 13 -11.11 32.53 -13.37
N PHE A 14 -12.38 32.68 -13.76
CA PHE A 14 -13.04 31.74 -14.66
C PHE A 14 -12.37 31.72 -16.04
N ILE A 15 -12.04 32.88 -16.60
CA ILE A 15 -11.33 33.01 -17.88
C ILE A 15 -9.90 32.46 -17.76
N LEU A 16 -9.19 32.75 -16.67
CA LEU A 16 -7.82 32.27 -16.45
C LEU A 16 -7.77 30.74 -16.28
N ALA A 17 -8.78 30.15 -15.63
CA ALA A 17 -8.91 28.70 -15.48
C ALA A 17 -9.30 27.99 -16.79
N GLN A 18 -9.90 28.71 -17.76
CA GLN A 18 -10.23 28.17 -19.08
C GLN A 18 -9.05 28.11 -20.03
N SER A 19 -7.97 28.86 -19.78
CA SER A 19 -6.73 28.71 -20.55
C SER A 19 -6.04 27.45 -20.05
N PRO A 20 -5.98 26.35 -20.83
CA PRO A 20 -5.12 25.25 -20.48
C PRO A 20 -3.70 25.80 -20.65
N GLY A 21 -3.08 26.22 -19.55
CA GLY A 21 -1.68 26.63 -19.57
C GLY A 21 -0.90 25.57 -20.31
N GLU A 22 -0.13 25.97 -21.32
CA GLU A 22 0.54 25.15 -22.33
C GLU A 22 1.05 23.84 -21.69
N THR A 23 0.20 22.81 -21.69
CA THR A 23 0.54 21.56 -21.02
C THR A 23 1.59 20.93 -21.92
N PRO A 24 2.81 20.63 -21.44
CA PRO A 24 3.90 20.20 -22.30
C PRO A 24 3.62 18.82 -22.92
N VAL A 25 2.79 18.75 -23.97
CA VAL A 25 2.41 17.52 -24.66
C VAL A 25 3.59 17.02 -25.48
N GLY A 26 4.32 16.05 -24.91
CA GLY A 26 5.49 15.47 -25.56
C GLY A 26 6.35 14.66 -24.59
N PRO A 27 7.54 14.21 -25.01
CA PRO A 27 8.49 13.43 -24.19
C PRO A 27 8.92 14.10 -22.87
N ASP A 28 8.58 15.38 -22.69
CA ASP A 28 8.91 16.17 -21.53
C ASP A 28 7.81 16.19 -20.46
N PHE A 29 6.60 15.67 -20.72
CA PHE A 29 5.49 15.63 -19.76
C PHE A 29 5.85 14.89 -18.45
N GLY A 30 6.64 13.80 -18.58
CA GLY A 30 7.15 13.04 -17.43
C GLY A 30 8.35 13.67 -16.72
N LYS A 31 9.09 14.58 -17.40
CA LYS A 31 10.23 15.32 -16.83
C LYS A 31 9.81 16.65 -16.20
N ALA A 32 8.72 17.24 -16.70
CA ALA A 32 8.22 18.55 -16.30
C ALA A 32 7.44 18.53 -14.97
N SER A 33 7.01 17.35 -14.49
CA SER A 33 6.40 17.18 -13.16
C SER A 33 7.27 16.33 -12.23
N PRO A 34 8.33 16.90 -11.64
CA PRO A 34 9.20 16.20 -10.68
C PRO A 34 8.43 15.58 -9.51
N ILE A 35 7.36 16.24 -9.07
CA ILE A 35 6.54 15.80 -7.94
C ILE A 35 5.70 14.57 -8.31
N GLY A 36 5.11 14.54 -9.51
CA GLY A 36 4.29 13.42 -9.96
C GLY A 36 5.10 12.13 -10.08
N LEU A 37 6.33 12.21 -10.60
CA LEU A 37 7.24 11.07 -10.68
C LEU A 37 7.62 10.56 -9.29
N LEU A 38 7.94 11.45 -8.36
CA LEU A 38 8.26 11.08 -6.97
C LEU A 38 7.09 10.34 -6.32
N LEU A 39 5.86 10.84 -6.47
CA LEU A 39 4.66 10.18 -5.95
C LEU A 39 4.47 8.78 -6.53
N LEU A 40 4.68 8.60 -7.85
CA LEU A 40 4.60 7.28 -8.47
C LEU A 40 5.67 6.32 -7.95
N VAL A 41 6.89 6.79 -7.72
CA VAL A 41 7.97 5.98 -7.14
C VAL A 41 7.62 5.56 -5.71
N ILE A 42 7.16 6.49 -4.87
CA ILE A 42 6.71 6.16 -3.51
C ILE A 42 5.57 5.16 -3.54
N LEU A 43 4.57 5.39 -4.39
CA LEU A 43 3.44 4.47 -4.54
C LEU A 43 3.91 3.08 -4.96
N GLY A 44 4.85 2.98 -5.90
CA GLY A 44 5.48 1.72 -6.29
C GLY A 44 6.15 1.01 -5.13
N VAL A 45 6.93 1.74 -4.32
CA VAL A 45 7.56 1.20 -3.11
C VAL A 45 6.52 0.71 -2.10
N VAL A 46 5.43 1.45 -1.89
CA VAL A 46 4.34 1.06 -0.99
C VAL A 46 3.65 -0.22 -1.46
N VAL A 47 3.34 -0.32 -2.76
CA VAL A 47 2.72 -1.52 -3.34
C VAL A 47 3.63 -2.74 -3.17
N LEU A 48 4.92 -2.60 -3.47
CA LEU A 48 5.89 -3.69 -3.28
C LEU A 48 6.06 -4.06 -1.80
N PHE A 49 6.09 -3.07 -0.91
CA PHE A 49 6.16 -3.29 0.53
C PHE A 49 4.93 -4.07 1.03
N ILE A 50 3.73 -3.70 0.60
CA ILE A 50 2.50 -4.41 0.92
C ILE A 50 2.59 -5.86 0.42
N GLY A 51 2.95 -6.08 -0.85
CA GLY A 51 3.11 -7.42 -1.42
C GLY A 51 4.11 -8.28 -0.64
N TRP A 52 5.27 -7.72 -0.28
CA TRP A 52 6.30 -8.39 0.51
C TRP A 52 5.83 -8.70 1.93
N SER A 53 5.17 -7.76 2.60
CA SER A 53 4.65 -7.94 3.96
C SER A 53 3.56 -9.00 4.01
N PHE A 54 2.64 -9.00 3.04
CA PHE A 54 1.66 -10.08 2.90
C PHE A 54 2.34 -11.42 2.65
N HIS A 55 3.28 -11.51 1.70
CA HIS A 55 4.00 -12.75 1.41
C HIS A 55 4.70 -13.30 2.67
N ARG A 56 5.40 -12.43 3.41
CA ARG A 56 6.08 -12.78 4.66
C ARG A 56 5.11 -13.31 5.71
N ARG A 57 3.93 -12.69 5.87
CA ARG A 57 2.91 -13.12 6.85
C ARG A 57 2.24 -14.43 6.45
N PHE A 58 1.86 -14.58 5.18
CA PHE A 58 1.19 -15.77 4.65
C PHE A 58 2.10 -17.00 4.68
N SER A 59 3.40 -16.84 4.45
CA SER A 59 4.36 -17.95 4.52
C SER A 59 4.35 -18.65 5.89
N ARG A 60 4.19 -17.89 6.99
CA ARG A 60 4.08 -18.48 8.34
C ARG A 60 2.76 -19.22 8.56
N PHE A 61 1.66 -18.68 8.05
CA PHE A 61 0.35 -19.31 8.19
C PHE A 61 0.26 -20.63 7.40
N LYS A 62 0.81 -20.68 6.17
CA LYS A 62 0.84 -21.91 5.38
C LYS A 62 1.56 -23.06 6.07
N ARG A 63 2.66 -22.77 6.80
CA ARG A 63 3.39 -23.79 7.57
C ARG A 63 2.57 -24.35 8.72
N ARG A 64 1.86 -23.49 9.46
CA ARG A 64 0.96 -23.89 10.55
C ARG A 64 -0.23 -24.68 10.03
N GLN A 65 -0.82 -24.24 8.91
CA GLN A 65 -1.94 -24.92 8.26
C GLN A 65 -1.55 -26.31 7.77
N ALA A 66 -0.41 -26.45 7.08
CA ALA A 66 0.07 -27.75 6.62
C ALA A 66 0.35 -28.73 7.78
N PHE A 67 0.84 -28.23 8.92
CA PHE A 67 1.03 -29.04 10.11
C PHE A 67 -0.29 -29.48 10.74
N ALA A 68 -1.27 -28.56 10.84
CA ALA A 68 -2.60 -28.85 11.38
C ALA A 68 -3.35 -29.88 10.52
N GLU A 69 -3.30 -29.74 9.19
CA GLU A 69 -3.90 -30.69 8.25
C GLU A 69 -3.27 -32.09 8.37
N ALA A 70 -1.95 -32.19 8.49
CA ALA A 70 -1.25 -33.46 8.67
C ALA A 70 -1.59 -34.17 10.01
N ARG A 71 -2.04 -33.43 11.02
CA ARG A 71 -2.39 -33.95 12.36
C ARG A 71 -3.90 -34.04 12.59
N GLY A 72 -4.73 -33.61 11.63
CA GLY A 72 -6.19 -33.56 11.77
C GLY A 72 -6.69 -32.56 12.81
N ILE A 73 -5.92 -31.51 13.10
CA ILE A 73 -6.25 -30.45 14.08
C ILE A 73 -6.90 -29.28 13.32
N ASP A 74 -7.84 -28.57 13.95
CA ASP A 74 -8.40 -27.34 13.37
C ASP A 74 -7.28 -26.29 13.14
N PRO A 75 -7.04 -25.85 11.89
CA PRO A 75 -6.02 -24.85 11.59
C PRO A 75 -6.21 -23.49 12.28
N PHE A 76 -7.42 -23.19 12.75
CA PHE A 76 -7.75 -21.92 13.41
C PHE A 76 -7.58 -21.96 14.94
N ASP A 77 -7.47 -23.14 15.54
CA ASP A 77 -7.15 -23.28 16.96
C ASP A 77 -5.65 -23.09 17.19
N GLU A 78 -5.24 -21.81 17.31
CA GLU A 78 -3.84 -21.44 17.46
C GLU A 78 -3.17 -22.12 18.67
N GLN A 79 -3.91 -22.40 19.75
CA GLN A 79 -3.37 -23.01 20.96
C GLN A 79 -3.07 -24.49 20.73
N ALA A 80 -4.03 -25.25 20.19
CA ALA A 80 -3.85 -26.66 19.88
C ALA A 80 -2.73 -26.88 18.85
N VAL A 81 -2.65 -26.02 17.83
CA VAL A 81 -1.59 -26.09 16.81
C VAL A 81 -0.22 -25.73 17.40
N ASP A 82 -0.13 -24.70 18.24
CA ASP A 82 1.14 -24.31 18.86
C ASP A 82 1.62 -25.35 19.90
N GLU A 83 0.72 -26.04 20.61
CA GLU A 83 1.06 -27.14 21.53
C GLU A 83 1.53 -28.39 20.75
N ALA A 84 0.81 -28.78 19.71
CA ALA A 84 1.20 -29.91 18.87
C ALA A 84 2.53 -29.66 18.13
N MET A 85 2.79 -28.42 17.69
CA MET A 85 4.10 -28.04 17.14
C MET A 85 5.21 -28.03 18.19
N GLU A 86 4.90 -27.75 19.46
CA GLU A 86 5.85 -27.81 20.58
C GLU A 86 6.23 -29.25 20.91
N GLN A 87 5.23 -30.14 21.01
CA GLN A 87 5.43 -31.58 21.22
C GLN A 87 6.23 -32.21 20.07
N ALA A 88 6.06 -31.72 18.84
CA ALA A 88 6.81 -32.15 17.67
C ALA A 88 8.22 -31.52 17.56
N GLY A 89 8.59 -30.58 18.44
CA GLY A 89 9.86 -29.85 18.38
C GLY A 89 10.00 -28.90 17.17
N LEU A 90 8.89 -28.57 16.51
CA LEU A 90 8.84 -27.74 15.30
C LEU A 90 8.43 -26.28 15.58
N LYS A 91 8.18 -25.93 16.85
CA LYS A 91 7.75 -24.58 17.24
C LYS A 91 8.88 -23.57 17.01
N ASP A 92 8.69 -22.69 16.04
CA ASP A 92 9.60 -21.58 15.76
C ASP A 92 9.53 -20.55 16.91
N GLN A 93 10.53 -20.57 17.79
CA GLN A 93 10.69 -19.66 18.94
C GLN A 93 11.09 -18.23 18.53
N ARG A 94 11.26 -17.95 17.22
CA ARG A 94 11.64 -16.60 16.77
C ARG A 94 10.58 -15.58 17.16
N LYS A 95 11.03 -14.56 17.93
CA LYS A 95 10.23 -13.39 18.32
C LYS A 95 9.36 -12.91 17.15
N LYS A 96 8.06 -12.70 17.44
CA LYS A 96 7.13 -11.99 16.56
C LYS A 96 7.60 -10.54 16.46
N ASN A 97 8.61 -10.27 15.64
CA ASN A 97 8.99 -8.90 15.31
C ASN A 97 7.91 -8.38 14.36
N ALA A 98 7.04 -7.52 14.90
CA ALA A 98 6.01 -6.83 14.15
C ALA A 98 6.65 -5.68 13.37
N PHE A 99 6.85 -5.91 12.08
CA PHE A 99 6.93 -4.87 11.06
C PHE A 99 6.19 -5.42 9.84
#